data_AF-A0A9P5ZGG8-F1
#
_entry.id   AF-A0A9P5ZGG8-F1
#
_cell.length_a   1.000
_cell.length_b   1.000
_cell.length_c   1.000
_cell.angle_alpha   90.00
_cell.angle_beta   90.00
_cell.angle_gamma   90.00
#
_symmetry.space_group_name_H-M   'P 1'
#
loop_
_entity.id
_entity.type
_entity.pdbx_description
1 polymer ?
#
loop_
_entity_poly.entity_id
_entity_poly.type
_entity_poly.pdbx_seq_one_letter_code
_entity_poly.pdbx_strand_id
1 'polypeptide(L)' 'FAYNEMSFMIIRLLQAFDSFTLDEDAQPPETKPLPEWKNEVGTRKGMEKFFPKLGLTLYAHGGLWIKAKEAQE' A
#
# COMPACT_ATOMS: atom_id res chain seq x y z
N PHE A 1 -16.65 4.68 -17.34
CA PHE A 1 -17.04 5.11 -15.99
C PHE A 1 -15.89 4.90 -15.00
N ALA A 2 -15.58 3.66 -14.59
CA ALA A 2 -14.53 3.35 -13.61
C ALA A 2 -13.15 4.00 -13.89
N TYR A 3 -12.68 3.98 -15.14
CA TYR A 3 -11.41 4.63 -15.50
C TYR A 3 -11.41 6.14 -15.25
N ASN A 4 -12.52 6.83 -15.53
CA ASN A 4 -12.64 8.27 -15.30
C ASN A 4 -12.67 8.57 -13.80
N GLU A 5 -13.41 7.77 -13.01
CA GLU A 5 -13.46 7.94 -11.55
C GLU A 5 -12.10 7.72 -10.90
N MET A 6 -11.39 6.65 -11.29
CA MET A 6 -10.04 6.37 -10.81
C MET A 6 -9.06 7.48 -11.22
N SER A 7 -9.13 7.95 -12.46
CA SER A 7 -8.26 9.03 -12.93
C SER A 7 -8.52 10.32 -12.14
N PHE A 8 -9.79 10.67 -11.94
CA PHE A 8 -10.18 11.84 -11.14
C PHE A 8 -9.65 11.72 -9.70
N MET A 9 -9.88 10.58 -9.03
CA MET A 9 -9.42 10.36 -7.66
C MET A 9 -7.90 10.46 -7.53
N ILE A 10 -7.15 9.80 -8.42
CA ILE A 10 -5.67 9.80 -8.40
C ILE A 10 -5.14 11.21 -8.65
N ILE A 11 -5.67 11.93 -9.65
CA ILE A 11 -5.23 13.30 -9.95
C ILE A 11 -5.45 14.21 -8.74
N ARG A 12 -6.61 14.14 -8.09
CA ARG A 12 -6.91 14.97 -6.91
C ARG A 12 -6.03 14.60 -5.72
N LEU A 13 -5.74 13.31 -5.53
CA LEU A 13 -4.83 12.86 -4.48
C LEU A 13 -3.41 13.38 -4.68
N LEU A 14 -2.88 13.31 -5.92
CA LEU A 14 -1.53 13.76 -6.27
C LEU A 14 -1.41 15.29 -6.34
N GLN A 15 -2.51 16.02 -6.52
CA GLN A 15 -2.53 17.47 -6.38
C GLN A 15 -2.48 17.91 -4.91
N ALA A 16 -3.07 17.12 -4.00
CA ALA A 16 -3.10 17.44 -2.58
C ALA A 16 -1.80 17.04 -1.85
N PHE A 17 -1.11 16.01 -2.32
CA PHE A 17 0.10 15.48 -1.68
C PHE A 17 1.21 15.20 -2.70
N ASP A 18 2.43 15.63 -2.37
CA ASP A 18 3.61 15.54 -3.27
C ASP A 18 4.56 14.37 -2.94
N SER A 19 4.38 13.72 -1.79
CA SER A 19 5.22 12.62 -1.35
C SER A 19 4.43 11.59 -0.54
N PHE A 20 4.76 10.32 -0.73
CA PHE A 20 4.13 9.19 -0.04
C PHE A 20 5.22 8.21 0.42
N THR A 21 5.10 7.74 1.66
CA THR A 21 5.94 6.66 2.21
C THR A 21 5.06 5.63 2.91
N LEU A 22 5.45 4.36 2.83
CA LEU A 22 4.76 3.29 3.54
C LEU A 22 5.00 3.43 5.04
N ASP A 23 3.94 3.30 5.84
CA ASP A 23 3.98 3.34 7.30
C ASP A 23 3.72 1.93 7.87
N GLU A 24 4.79 1.14 7.96
CA GLU A 24 4.73 -0.22 8.50
C GLU A 24 4.41 -0.24 10.01
N ASP A 25 4.62 0.88 10.72
CA ASP A 25 4.35 1.00 12.16
C ASP A 25 2.85 1.22 12.44
N ALA A 26 2.16 1.94 11.55
CA ALA A 26 0.72 2.14 11.63
C ALA A 26 -0.11 0.90 11.25
N GLN A 27 0.49 -0.09 10.58
CA GLN A 27 -0.21 -1.31 10.19
C GLN A 27 -0.52 -2.21 11.39
N PRO A 28 -1.76 -2.74 11.54
CA PRO A 28 -2.10 -3.69 12.59
C PRO A 28 -1.18 -4.93 12.57
N PRO A 29 -0.54 -5.32 13.69
CA PRO A 29 0.46 -6.38 13.74
C PRO A 29 0.03 -7.72 13.13
N GLU A 30 -1.23 -8.11 13.35
CA GLU A 30 -1.82 -9.35 12.86
C GLU A 30 -2.01 -9.40 11.35
N THR A 31 -1.88 -8.24 10.67
CA THR A 31 -2.05 -8.13 9.22
C THR A 31 -0.74 -7.99 8.45
N LYS A 32 0.39 -7.88 9.17
CA LYS A 32 1.72 -7.73 8.58
C LYS A 32 2.19 -9.04 7.90
N PRO A 33 3.13 -8.97 6.94
CA PRO A 33 3.82 -10.15 6.44
C PRO A 33 4.43 -10.96 7.59
N LEU A 34 4.40 -12.28 7.47
CA LEU A 34 4.97 -13.14 8.49
C LEU A 34 6.51 -13.01 8.48
N PRO A 35 7.18 -12.93 9.66
CA PRO A 35 8.62 -12.71 9.73
C PRO A 35 9.46 -13.70 8.91
N GLU A 36 9.01 -14.96 8.81
CA GLU A 36 9.68 -16.01 8.05
C GLU A 36 9.72 -15.76 6.53
N TRP A 37 8.88 -14.86 6.00
CA TRP A 37 8.93 -14.50 4.57
C TRP A 37 10.31 -13.95 4.20
N LYS A 38 10.97 -13.24 5.12
CA LYS A 38 12.33 -12.69 4.91
C LYS A 38 13.37 -13.78 4.59
N ASN A 39 13.11 -15.02 4.94
CA ASN A 39 13.98 -16.15 4.64
C ASN A 39 13.89 -16.59 3.16
N GLU A 40 12.84 -16.21 2.44
CA GLU A 40 12.63 -16.53 1.02
C GLU A 40 13.37 -15.54 0.10
N VAL A 41 14.69 -15.44 0.30
CA VAL A 41 15.58 -14.53 -0.41
C VAL A 41 15.50 -14.76 -1.93
N GLY A 42 15.39 -13.67 -2.69
CA GLY A 42 15.30 -13.70 -4.16
C GLY A 42 13.88 -13.95 -4.70
N THR A 43 12.89 -14.15 -3.83
CA THR A 43 11.48 -14.27 -4.24
C THR A 43 10.71 -12.98 -4.00
N ARG A 44 9.57 -12.82 -4.69
CA ARG A 44 8.61 -11.72 -4.42
C ARG A 44 8.10 -11.74 -2.98
N LYS A 45 7.86 -12.94 -2.43
CA LYS A 45 7.34 -13.11 -1.07
C LYS A 45 8.33 -12.58 -0.03
N GLY A 46 9.63 -12.82 -0.21
CA GLY A 46 10.65 -12.36 0.72
C GLY A 46 10.96 -10.86 0.70
N MET A 47 10.56 -10.16 -0.35
CA MET A 47 10.71 -8.69 -0.45
C MET A 47 9.42 -7.91 -0.13
N GLU A 48 8.32 -8.60 0.17
CA GLU A 48 7.02 -7.97 0.32
C GLU A 48 6.87 -7.28 1.68
N LYS A 49 6.26 -6.08 1.68
CA LYS A 49 6.10 -5.23 2.88
C LYS A 49 4.67 -5.20 3.43
N PHE A 50 3.71 -5.74 2.69
CA PHE A 50 2.32 -5.90 3.11
C PHE A 50 1.83 -7.30 2.75
N PHE A 51 0.70 -7.77 3.29
CA PHE A 51 0.23 -9.13 2.97
C PHE A 51 -0.84 -9.06 1.85
N PRO A 52 -0.51 -9.39 0.58
CA PRO A 52 -1.51 -9.45 -0.48
C PRO A 52 -2.45 -10.65 -0.29
N LYS A 53 -3.75 -10.42 -0.40
CA LYS A 53 -4.79 -11.47 -0.39
C LYS A 53 -5.66 -11.38 -1.63
N LEU A 54 -6.20 -12.51 -2.04
CA LEU A 54 -7.14 -12.63 -3.15
C LEU A 54 -8.48 -13.13 -2.61
N GLY A 55 -9.53 -12.32 -2.79
CA GLY A 55 -10.92 -12.71 -2.59
C GLY A 55 -11.62 -12.71 -3.95
N LEU A 56 -12.57 -11.79 -4.13
CA LEU A 56 -13.08 -11.45 -5.46
C LEU A 56 -12.09 -10.56 -6.24
N THR A 57 -11.42 -9.64 -5.54
CA THR A 57 -10.35 -8.79 -6.05
C THR A 57 -9.08 -8.99 -5.24
N LEU A 58 -7.94 -8.57 -5.81
CA LEU A 58 -6.69 -8.48 -5.06
C LEU A 58 -6.77 -7.29 -4.08
N TYR A 59 -6.36 -7.51 -2.84
CA TYR A 59 -6.33 -6.47 -1.81
C TYR A 59 -5.17 -6.64 -0.83
N ALA A 60 -4.78 -5.56 -0.14
CA ALA A 60 -3.83 -5.61 0.96
C ALA A 60 -4.55 -5.99 2.26
N HIS A 61 -4.12 -7.07 2.91
CA HIS A 61 -4.67 -7.47 4.20
C HIS A 61 -4.38 -6.41 5.27
N GLY A 62 -5.41 -5.88 5.90
CA GLY A 62 -5.28 -4.77 6.86
C GLY A 62 -5.07 -3.39 6.22
N GLY A 63 -5.12 -3.30 4.88
CA GLY A 63 -4.91 -2.06 4.14
C GLY A 63 -3.44 -1.70 3.91
N LEU A 64 -3.22 -0.60 3.20
CA LEU A 64 -1.91 0.04 3.05
C LEU A 64 -1.91 1.34 3.85
N TRP A 65 -1.03 1.40 4.85
CA TRP A 65 -0.88 2.57 5.70
C TRP A 65 0.26 3.42 5.17
N ILE A 66 0.01 4.71 5.00
CA ILE A 66 0.95 5.62 4.36
C ILE A 66 1.06 6.93 5.14
N LYS A 67 2.26 7.53 5.13
CA LYS A 67 2.45 8.94 5.45
C LYS A 67 2.47 9.72 4.13
N ALA A 68 1.63 10.74 4.04
CA ALA A 68 1.57 11.64 2.90
C ALA A 68 2.03 13.05 3.32
N LYS A 69 2.79 13.72 2.46
CA LYS A 69 3.20 15.11 2.63
C LYS A 69 2.33 16.00 1.76
N GLU A 70 1.71 17.02 2.36
CA GLU A 70 0.91 18.00 1.62
C GLU A 70 1.76 18.72 0.59
N ALA A 71 1.20 18.91 -0.61
CA ALA A 71 1.82 19.68 -1.67
C ALA A 71 1.85 21.17 -1.29
N GLN A 72 2.95 21.85 -1.62
CA GLN A 72 3.04 23.31 -1.47
C GLN A 72 2.45 23.99 -2.71
N GLU A 73 1.83 25.17 -2.51
CA GLU A 73 1.29 26.00 -3.59
C GLU A 73 2.35 26.49 -4.59
#